data_AF-I7J7C0-F1
#
_entry.id   AF-I7J7C0-F1
#
_cell.length_a   1.000
_cell.length_b   1.000
_cell.length_c   1.000
_cell.angle_alpha   90.00
_cell.angle_beta   90.00
_cell.angle_gamma   90.00
#
_symmetry.space_group_name_H-M   'P 1'
#
loop_
_entity.id
_entity.type
_entity.pdbx_description
1 polymer ?
#
loop_
_entity_poly.entity_id
_entity_poly.type
_entity_poly.pdbx_seq_one_letter_code
_entity_poly.pdbx_strand_id
1 'polypeptide(L)' 'WFEDVCEDAITVRGDSEGQESWIIGGGAYHAGDKVVQHNGCGTVNIINFYAEDYGKVYRSCG' A
#
# COMPACT_ATOMS: atom_id res chain seq x y z
N TRP A 1 5.52 4.03 9.51
CA TRP A 1 6.06 2.79 10.07
C TRP A 1 4.90 2.09 10.75
N PHE A 2 4.61 0.85 10.38
CA PHE A 2 3.47 0.07 10.87
C PHE A 2 4.02 -1.23 11.46
N GLU A 3 3.96 -1.37 12.78
CA GLU A 3 4.58 -2.49 13.50
C GLU A 3 3.72 -3.76 13.49
N ASP A 4 2.40 -3.63 13.32
CA ASP A 4 1.46 -4.74 13.20
C ASP A 4 0.26 -4.29 12.36
N VAL A 5 0.06 -4.93 11.21
CA VAL A 5 -0.95 -4.54 10.22
C VAL A 5 -2.15 -5.48 10.31
N CYS A 6 -3.33 -4.90 10.61
CA CYS A 6 -4.57 -5.66 10.74
C CYS A 6 -5.13 -6.17 9.39
N GLU A 7 -5.75 -5.30 8.59
CA GLU A 7 -6.26 -5.65 7.25
C GLU A 7 -5.39 -5.08 6.13
N ASP A 8 -5.18 -3.76 6.17
CA ASP A 8 -4.23 -3.03 5.34
C ASP A 8 -3.60 -1.84 6.07
N ALA A 9 -2.36 -1.51 5.69
CA ALA A 9 -1.60 -0.41 6.29
C ALA A 9 -1.94 0.93 5.65
N ILE A 10 -2.11 0.94 4.32
CA ILE A 10 -2.36 2.14 3.53
C ILE A 10 -3.45 1.83 2.50
N THR A 11 -4.55 2.60 2.52
CA THR A 11 -5.52 2.61 1.42
C THR A 11 -5.38 3.90 0.59
N VAL A 12 -5.06 3.78 -0.70
CA VAL A 12 -5.19 4.87 -1.68
C VAL A 12 -6.62 4.84 -2.22
N ARG A 13 -7.33 5.99 -2.18
CA ARG A 13 -8.73 6.10 -2.59
C ARG A 13 -8.94 7.31 -3.49
N GLY A 14 -9.77 7.13 -4.52
CA GLY A 14 -10.35 8.25 -5.27
C GLY A 14 -9.37 9.01 -6.16
N ASP A 15 -8.21 8.43 -6.45
CA ASP A 15 -7.33 8.92 -7.49
C ASP A 15 -7.85 8.51 -8.89
N SER A 16 -7.65 9.40 -9.84
CA SER A 16 -8.07 9.27 -11.25
C SER A 16 -6.88 8.98 -12.15
N GLU A 17 -7.17 8.54 -13.38
CA GLU A 17 -6.13 8.30 -14.40
C GLU A 17 -5.22 9.54 -14.55
N GLY A 18 -3.91 9.31 -14.56
CA GLY A 18 -2.89 10.36 -14.63
C GLY A 18 -2.56 11.03 -13.29
N GLN A 19 -3.27 10.72 -12.19
CA GLN A 19 -2.85 11.11 -10.85
C GLN A 19 -1.87 10.10 -10.26
N GLU A 20 -1.02 10.57 -9.35
CA GLU A 20 0.00 9.76 -8.71
C GLU A 20 -0.07 9.89 -7.19
N SER A 21 0.01 8.75 -6.51
CA SER A 21 0.19 8.65 -5.06
C SER A 21 1.58 8.10 -4.75
N TRP A 22 2.31 8.78 -3.87
CA TRP A 22 3.70 8.45 -3.56
C TRP A 22 3.87 8.02 -2.10
N ILE A 23 4.39 6.81 -1.91
CA ILE A 23 4.74 6.23 -0.60
C ILE A 23 6.26 6.10 -0.57
N ILE A 24 6.92 6.97 0.19
CA ILE A 24 8.39 7.09 0.21
C ILE A 24 8.91 6.80 1.61
N GLY A 25 9.76 5.78 1.73
CA GLY A 25 10.35 5.39 3.02
C GLY A 25 9.40 4.64 3.94
N GLY A 26 9.88 4.29 5.13
CA GLY A 26 9.10 3.62 6.16
C GLY A 26 9.01 2.11 5.97
N GLY A 27 8.02 1.50 6.61
CA GLY A 27 7.81 0.07 6.50
C GLY A 27 6.57 -0.46 7.22
N ALA A 28 6.27 -1.74 6.97
CA ALA A 28 5.13 -2.48 7.51
C ALA A 28 5.49 -3.93 7.87
N TYR A 29 4.95 -4.42 8.98
CA TYR A 29 5.12 -5.77 9.49
C TYR A 29 3.77 -6.45 9.72
N HIS A 30 3.77 -7.79 9.64
CA HIS A 30 2.65 -8.65 10.04
C HIS A 30 1.32 -8.39 9.31
N ALA A 31 1.36 -8.02 8.03
CA ALA A 31 0.17 -7.77 7.23
C ALA A 31 -0.48 -9.06 6.71
N GLY A 32 -1.60 -9.48 7.32
CA GLY A 32 -2.27 -10.74 7.00
C GLY A 32 -2.74 -10.89 5.54
N ASP A 33 -3.15 -9.81 4.87
CA ASP A 33 -3.57 -9.83 3.46
C ASP A 33 -2.74 -8.88 2.58
N LYS A 34 -2.84 -7.58 2.82
CA LYS A 34 -2.25 -6.57 1.93
C LYS A 34 -1.69 -5.39 2.72
N VAL A 35 -0.54 -4.86 2.30
CA VAL A 35 0.04 -3.64 2.91
C VAL A 35 -0.61 -2.40 2.30
N VAL A 36 -0.66 -2.31 0.97
CA VAL A 36 -1.25 -1.20 0.23
C VAL A 36 -2.47 -1.66 -0.57
N GLN A 37 -3.63 -1.09 -0.28
CA GLN A 37 -4.86 -1.26 -1.07
C GLN A 37 -5.07 -0.03 -1.96
N HIS A 38 -5.28 -0.24 -3.26
CA HIS A 38 -5.53 0.83 -4.23
C HIS A 38 -6.95 0.73 -4.79
N ASN A 39 -7.77 1.71 -4.41
CA ASN A 39 -9.19 1.87 -4.74
C ASN A 39 -9.39 3.11 -5.63
N GLY A 40 -8.65 3.16 -6.73
CA GLY A 40 -8.77 4.21 -7.75
C GLY A 40 -8.10 3.79 -9.06
N CYS A 41 -8.00 4.74 -9.97
CA CYS A 41 -7.52 4.52 -11.34
C CYS A 41 -6.18 5.23 -11.62
N GLY A 42 -5.53 5.78 -10.59
CA GLY A 42 -4.25 6.47 -10.72
C GLY A 42 -3.07 5.51 -10.66
N THR A 43 -1.89 6.07 -10.36
CA THR A 43 -0.63 5.33 -10.21
C THR A 43 -0.15 5.40 -8.77
N VAL A 44 0.24 4.26 -8.20
CA VAL A 44 0.83 4.19 -6.86
C VAL A 44 2.33 3.90 -6.98
N ASN A 45 3.15 4.86 -6.55
CA ASN A 45 4.60 4.77 -6.51
C ASN A 45 5.06 4.42 -5.09
N ILE A 46 5.69 3.26 -4.90
CA ILE A 46 6.20 2.79 -3.59
C ILE A 46 7.72 2.71 -3.67
N ILE A 47 8.43 3.56 -2.93
CA ILE A 47 9.88 3.74 -3.06
C ILE A 47 10.54 3.68 -1.68
N ASN A 48 11.62 2.92 -1.55
CA ASN A 48 12.38 2.77 -0.29
C ASN A 48 11.53 2.33 0.91
N PHE A 49 10.48 1.55 0.67
CA PHE A 49 9.59 1.03 1.71
C PHE A 49 10.01 -0.40 2.10
N TYR A 50 10.13 -0.66 3.39
CA TYR A 50 10.45 -1.99 3.92
C TYR A 50 9.17 -2.77 4.25
N ALA A 51 9.03 -4.01 3.80
CA ALA A 51 7.90 -4.85 4.18
C ALA A 51 8.39 -6.24 4.59
N GLU A 52 7.87 -6.75 5.69
CA GLU A 52 8.18 -8.08 6.23
C GLU A 52 6.91 -8.74 6.76
N ASP A 53 6.85 -10.07 6.68
CA ASP A 53 5.69 -10.87 7.10
C ASP A 53 4.35 -10.35 6.56
N TYR A 54 4.22 -10.33 5.22
CA TYR A 54 3.04 -9.81 4.54
C TYR A 54 2.47 -10.79 3.50
N GLY A 55 1.15 -10.72 3.26
CA GLY A 55 0.51 -11.42 2.15
C GLY A 55 0.85 -10.81 0.79
N LYS A 56 0.56 -9.51 0.61
CA LYS A 56 0.84 -8.75 -0.62
C LYS A 56 1.33 -7.35 -0.26
N VAL A 57 2.35 -6.85 -0.94
CA VAL A 57 2.77 -5.45 -0.78
C VAL A 57 1.70 -4.49 -1.34
N TYR A 58 1.09 -4.85 -2.46
CA TYR A 58 0.14 -4.01 -3.17
C TYR A 58 -1.00 -4.84 -3.78
N ARG A 59 -2.22 -4.30 -3.71
CA ARG A 59 -3.40 -4.84 -4.40
C ARG A 59 -4.26 -3.70 -4.95
N SER A 60 -4.53 -3.72 -6.25
CA SER A 60 -5.59 -2.92 -6.86
C SER A 60 -6.93 -3.62 -6.69
N CYS A 61 -8.00 -2.86 -6.41
CA CYS A 61 -9.37 -3.36 -6.47
C CYS A 61 -9.65 -3.91 -7.88
N GLY A 62 -10.15 -5.15 -7.93
CA GLY A 62 -10.49 -5.83 -9.18
C GLY A 62 -11.80 -5.35 -9.78
#